data_AF-A0A6B2FL84-F1
#
_entry.id   AF-A0A6B2FL84-F1
#
_cell.length_a   1.000
_cell.length_b   1.000
_cell.length_c   1.000
_cell.angle_alpha   90.00
_cell.angle_beta   90.00
_cell.angle_gamma   90.00
#
_symmetry.space_group_name_H-M   'P 1'
#
loop_
_entity.id
_entity.type
_entity.pdbx_description
1 polymer ?
#
loop_
_entity_poly.entity_id
_entity_poly.type
_entity_poly.pdbx_seq_one_letter_code
_entity_poly.pdbx_strand_id
1 'polypeptide(L)'
;MSQPSTPARIVGLSARQDFFELLRRIERASPQEPRLGTPGDRSHRRIRIYQPADLAFAPREVADVRQPLGEQTPPAPITIYCRHFGLFAPYGPLPVYVTEHARNELLAHRSRAFQDFAAILSQRMAVLHYRAWSQLHVAVGHDRETSNAFMTHVRELAGLAGQQHINVHVQRVRAAFAGAYLPGRGSLAQLQEILAHYFSVPVKVAAHQGRWIEDTHHRQNQRLGQLGETRLGRRFFDVQHSLTVHIGPVSGDDYLLFERGSERLKTLVCLCHDFVRHRMVLDINIIIQTSPEMACGLRRGRLGRHSWLKPGAALSVRPLYRTVT
;
A
#
# COMPACT_ATOMS: atom_id res chain seq x y z
N MET A 1 1.70 -20.40 23.57
CA MET A 1 3.14 -20.12 23.35
C MET A 1 3.53 -20.72 22.02
N SER A 2 3.54 -19.92 20.96
CA SER A 2 3.97 -20.33 19.62
C SER A 2 5.48 -20.55 19.63
N GLN A 3 5.93 -21.74 19.25
CA GLN A 3 7.35 -22.04 19.08
C GLN A 3 7.94 -21.12 18.00
N PRO A 4 9.09 -20.46 18.24
CA PRO A 4 9.77 -19.72 17.18
C PRO A 4 10.23 -20.73 16.13
N SER A 5 9.70 -20.61 14.91
CA SER A 5 10.14 -21.44 13.78
C SER A 5 11.63 -21.19 13.55
N THR A 6 12.42 -22.25 13.71
CA THR A 6 13.87 -22.32 13.50
C THR A 6 14.27 -21.60 12.21
N PRO A 7 15.29 -20.72 12.18
CA PRO A 7 15.84 -20.29 10.91
C PRO A 7 16.59 -21.48 10.31
N ALA A 8 15.88 -22.25 9.49
CA ALA A 8 16.48 -23.09 8.48
C ALA A 8 17.57 -22.28 7.74
N ARG A 9 18.66 -22.95 7.36
CA ARG A 9 19.79 -22.37 6.62
C ARG A 9 19.29 -21.31 5.62
N ILE A 10 19.79 -20.09 5.74
CA ILE A 10 19.33 -18.98 4.89
C ILE A 10 20.05 -19.15 3.56
N VAL A 11 19.29 -19.56 2.55
CA VAL A 11 19.83 -19.80 1.21
C VAL A 11 20.30 -18.47 0.60
N GLY A 12 21.49 -18.48 0.02
CA GLY A 12 22.01 -17.35 -0.75
C GLY A 12 22.65 -16.23 0.07
N LEU A 13 23.09 -16.49 1.32
CA LEU A 13 24.04 -15.62 2.01
C LEU A 13 25.45 -15.84 1.44
N SER A 14 26.15 -14.74 1.13
CA SER A 14 27.49 -14.80 0.56
C SER A 14 28.31 -13.57 0.96
N ALA A 15 29.61 -13.74 1.19
CA ALA A 15 30.55 -12.64 1.39
C ALA A 15 30.76 -11.77 0.12
N ARG A 16 30.14 -12.12 -1.01
CA ARG A 16 30.10 -11.27 -2.21
C ARG A 16 29.06 -10.15 -2.13
N GLN A 17 28.16 -10.21 -1.14
CA GLN A 17 27.10 -9.23 -0.95
C GLN A 17 27.59 -8.07 -0.10
N ASP A 18 27.03 -6.88 -0.35
CA ASP A 18 27.22 -5.72 0.51
C ASP A 18 26.59 -5.97 1.89
N PHE A 19 27.12 -5.29 2.90
CA PHE A 19 26.72 -5.52 4.29
C PHE A 19 25.22 -5.30 4.51
N PHE A 20 24.64 -4.27 3.90
CA PHE A 20 23.21 -3.96 4.03
C PHE A 20 22.30 -4.97 3.34
N GLU A 21 22.67 -5.43 2.15
CA GLU A 21 21.89 -6.46 1.45
C GLU A 21 21.94 -7.80 2.21
N LEU A 22 23.08 -8.12 2.82
CA LEU A 22 23.22 -9.30 3.67
C LEU A 22 22.29 -9.23 4.89
N LEU A 23 22.28 -8.11 5.61
CA LEU A 23 21.38 -7.91 6.75
C LEU A 23 19.90 -7.88 6.34
N ARG A 24 19.58 -7.29 5.17
CA ARG A 24 18.24 -7.31 4.59
C ARG A 24 17.77 -8.74 4.32
N ARG A 25 18.61 -9.60 3.75
CA ARG A 25 18.28 -11.02 3.52
C ARG A 25 18.04 -11.77 4.82
N ILE A 26 18.84 -11.51 5.86
CA ILE A 26 18.63 -12.10 7.18
C ILE A 26 17.29 -11.63 7.78
N GLU A 27 16.98 -10.34 7.69
CA GLU A 27 15.70 -9.80 8.17
C GLU A 27 14.50 -10.37 7.41
N ARG A 28 14.62 -10.58 6.09
CA ARG A 28 13.60 -11.21 5.23
C ARG A 28 13.36 -12.67 5.56
N ALA A 29 14.42 -13.41 5.88
CA ALA A 29 14.33 -14.83 6.22
C ALA A 29 13.66 -15.07 7.59
N SER A 30 13.57 -14.05 8.45
CA SER A 30 12.96 -14.13 9.79
C SER A 30 11.82 -13.12 9.96
N PRO A 31 10.69 -13.28 9.25
CA PRO A 31 9.59 -12.31 9.27
C PRO A 31 8.87 -12.24 10.63
N GLN A 32 8.89 -13.32 11.41
CA GLN A 32 8.23 -13.41 12.73
C GLN A 32 8.95 -12.58 13.82
N GLU A 33 10.24 -12.32 13.64
CA GLU A 33 11.06 -11.60 14.61
C GLU A 33 11.01 -10.09 14.37
N PRO A 34 11.22 -9.26 15.41
CA PRO A 34 11.37 -7.82 15.24
C PRO A 34 12.49 -7.49 14.24
N ARG A 35 12.32 -6.35 13.56
CA ARG A 35 13.31 -5.83 12.62
C ARG A 35 14.62 -5.54 13.34
N LEU A 36 15.72 -5.59 12.60
CA LEU A 36 17.03 -5.35 13.20
C LEU A 36 17.11 -3.89 13.68
N GLY A 37 17.57 -3.68 14.92
CA GLY A 37 17.73 -2.35 15.50
C GLY A 37 16.45 -1.68 16.01
N THR A 38 15.29 -2.36 16.05
CA THR A 38 14.09 -1.84 16.72
C THR A 38 14.11 -2.09 18.23
N PRO A 39 13.33 -1.33 19.04
CA PRO A 39 13.13 -1.65 20.44
C PRO A 39 12.66 -3.10 20.62
N GLY A 40 13.27 -3.83 21.56
CA GLY A 40 12.99 -5.26 21.78
C GLY A 40 13.64 -6.22 20.78
N ASP A 41 14.50 -5.74 19.86
CA ASP A 41 15.23 -6.59 18.93
C ASP A 41 16.17 -7.58 19.67
N ARG A 42 16.07 -8.84 19.28
CA ARG A 42 16.86 -9.97 19.79
C ARG A 42 18.01 -10.35 18.85
N SER A 43 18.44 -9.45 17.97
CA SER A 43 19.53 -9.65 17.00
C SER A 43 20.81 -10.18 17.62
N HIS A 44 21.17 -9.76 18.84
CA HIS A 44 22.34 -10.27 19.57
C HIS A 44 22.34 -11.80 19.79
N ARG A 45 21.17 -12.45 19.75
CA ARG A 45 21.06 -13.92 19.82
C ARG A 45 21.15 -14.60 18.45
N ARG A 46 20.88 -13.86 17.37
CA ARG A 46 20.73 -14.38 16.00
C ARG A 46 21.94 -14.10 15.12
N ILE A 47 22.62 -12.99 15.37
CA ILE A 47 23.70 -12.47 14.54
C ILE A 47 24.85 -12.07 15.45
N ARG A 48 26.07 -12.40 15.04
CA ARG A 48 27.32 -11.86 15.59
C ARG A 48 28.05 -11.13 14.49
N ILE A 49 28.48 -9.91 14.76
CA ILE A 49 29.16 -9.07 13.78
C ILE A 49 30.54 -8.75 14.33
N TYR A 50 31.57 -9.16 13.59
CA TYR A 50 32.97 -8.97 13.95
C TYR A 50 33.67 -8.12 12.91
N GLN A 51 34.59 -7.30 13.40
CA GLN A 51 35.60 -6.69 12.54
C GLN A 51 36.92 -7.45 12.74
N PRO A 52 37.44 -8.13 11.70
CA PRO A 52 38.75 -8.77 11.81
C PRO A 52 39.83 -7.69 11.98
N ALA A 53 40.76 -7.90 12.91
CA ALA A 53 41.94 -7.04 13.04
C ALA A 53 42.93 -7.33 11.91
N ASP A 54 42.68 -6.73 10.74
CA ASP A 54 43.50 -6.83 9.55
C ASP A 54 43.95 -5.44 9.12
N LEU A 55 45.22 -5.32 8.72
CA LEU A 55 45.82 -4.04 8.31
C LEU A 55 45.66 -3.80 6.80
N ALA A 56 45.28 -4.84 6.06
CA ALA A 56 45.07 -4.74 4.62
C ALA A 56 43.77 -4.01 4.27
N PHE A 57 43.82 -3.17 3.24
CA PHE A 57 42.62 -2.63 2.62
C PHE A 57 41.78 -3.78 2.04
N ALA A 58 40.47 -3.71 2.28
CA ALA A 58 39.56 -4.77 1.88
C ALA A 58 39.05 -4.53 0.46
N PRO A 59 39.06 -5.54 -0.42
CA PRO A 59 38.41 -5.42 -1.72
C PRO A 59 36.87 -5.46 -1.60
N ARG A 60 36.33 -5.84 -0.43
CA ARG A 60 34.89 -6.00 -0.15
C ARG A 60 34.59 -5.65 1.30
N GLU A 61 33.36 -5.20 1.55
CA GLU A 61 32.88 -4.86 2.89
C GLU A 61 32.75 -6.09 3.81
N VAL A 62 32.23 -7.19 3.26
CA VAL A 62 32.04 -8.45 3.99
C VAL A 62 33.18 -9.39 3.64
N ALA A 63 33.97 -9.77 4.65
CA ALA A 63 35.11 -10.67 4.48
C ALA A 63 34.67 -12.13 4.45
N ASP A 64 33.76 -12.52 5.36
CA ASP A 64 33.30 -13.89 5.50
C ASP A 64 31.94 -13.93 6.21
N VAL A 65 31.16 -14.97 5.93
CA VAL A 65 29.83 -15.20 6.52
C VAL A 65 29.73 -16.67 6.87
N ARG A 66 29.60 -16.96 8.17
CA ARG A 66 29.50 -18.32 8.69
C ARG A 66 28.14 -18.55 9.27
N GLN A 67 27.41 -19.45 8.64
CA GLN A 67 26.16 -19.98 9.18
C GLN A 67 26.44 -21.37 9.77
N PRO A 68 26.33 -21.56 11.09
CA PRO A 68 26.50 -22.86 11.69
C PRO A 68 25.43 -23.82 11.16
N LEU A 69 25.87 -25.02 10.75
CA LEU A 69 25.01 -26.10 10.28
C LEU A 69 24.76 -27.06 11.46
N GLY A 70 23.52 -27.14 11.95
CA GLY A 70 23.13 -28.09 12.99
C GLY A 70 21.79 -27.77 13.64
N GLU A 71 21.06 -28.81 14.06
CA GLU A 71 19.82 -28.73 14.85
C GLU A 71 20.10 -28.44 16.33
N GLN A 72 20.84 -27.37 16.61
CA GLN A 72 21.03 -26.92 17.98
C GLN A 72 19.83 -26.07 18.40
N THR A 73 19.25 -26.37 19.56
CA THR A 73 18.20 -25.56 20.19
C THR A 73 18.77 -24.95 21.47
N PRO A 74 19.02 -23.62 21.54
CA PRO A 74 18.75 -22.61 20.52
C PRO A 74 19.74 -22.62 19.34
N PRO A 75 19.32 -22.15 18.15
CA PRO A 75 20.17 -22.09 16.97
C PRO A 75 21.38 -21.20 17.19
N ALA A 76 22.56 -21.65 16.78
CA ALA A 76 23.76 -20.87 16.87
C ALA A 76 23.68 -19.63 15.94
N PRO A 77 24.19 -18.46 16.38
CA PRO A 77 24.05 -17.22 15.63
C PRO A 77 24.87 -17.22 14.34
N ILE A 78 24.36 -16.53 13.33
CA ILE A 78 25.07 -16.27 12.07
C ILE A 78 26.22 -15.32 12.37
N THR A 79 27.43 -15.73 12.02
CA THR A 79 28.63 -14.91 12.23
C THR A 79 28.98 -14.17 10.94
N ILE A 80 29.06 -12.85 11.01
CA ILE A 80 29.41 -11.97 9.89
C ILE A 80 30.73 -11.30 10.22
N TYR A 81 31.71 -11.43 9.34
CA TYR A 81 32.96 -10.69 9.42
C TYR A 81 32.89 -9.50 8.46
N CYS A 82 32.70 -8.30 8.97
CA CYS A 82 32.64 -7.06 8.18
C CYS A 82 33.86 -6.19 8.45
N ARG A 83 34.42 -5.57 7.42
CA ARG A 83 35.62 -4.74 7.55
C ARG A 83 35.30 -3.24 7.61
N HIS A 84 34.19 -2.84 7.01
CA HIS A 84 33.75 -1.44 6.93
C HIS A 84 33.32 -0.86 8.28
N PHE A 85 32.77 -1.67 9.20
CA PHE A 85 32.20 -1.19 10.46
C PHE A 85 32.88 -1.83 11.66
N GLY A 86 33.53 -1.01 12.50
CA GLY A 86 34.16 -1.46 13.74
C GLY A 86 35.16 -0.43 14.30
N LEU A 87 36.10 -0.91 15.11
CA LEU A 87 37.05 -0.10 15.85
C LEU A 87 38.48 -0.15 15.29
N PHE A 88 38.85 -1.21 14.58
CA PHE A 88 40.19 -1.46 14.07
C PHE A 88 40.46 -0.77 12.72
N ALA A 89 41.72 -0.37 12.51
CA ALA A 89 42.23 0.17 11.25
C ALA A 89 42.09 -0.85 10.10
N PRO A 90 42.05 -0.41 8.83
CA PRO A 90 42.15 0.97 8.36
C PRO A 90 40.82 1.76 8.42
N TYR A 91 39.69 1.09 8.69
CA TYR A 91 38.36 1.71 8.61
C TYR A 91 37.80 2.18 9.95
N GLY A 92 38.39 1.74 11.07
CA GLY A 92 37.98 2.08 12.41
C GLY A 92 38.79 3.24 13.02
N PRO A 93 38.24 3.91 14.05
CA PRO A 93 38.84 5.09 14.67
C PRO A 93 40.02 4.81 15.59
N LEU A 94 40.26 3.56 16.01
CA LEU A 94 41.35 3.28 16.94
C LEU A 94 42.72 3.42 16.25
N PRO A 95 43.75 3.84 16.99
CA PRO A 95 45.11 3.88 16.48
C PRO A 95 45.58 2.53 15.91
N VAL A 96 46.43 2.59 14.90
CA VAL A 96 46.94 1.39 14.19
C VAL A 96 47.60 0.39 15.16
N TYR A 97 48.35 0.86 16.15
CA TYR A 97 49.01 0.00 17.14
C TYR A 97 48.03 -0.88 17.94
N VAL A 98 46.78 -0.43 18.13
CA VAL A 98 45.74 -1.23 18.81
C VAL A 98 45.27 -2.37 17.91
N THR A 99 45.22 -2.13 16.60
CA THR A 99 44.89 -3.14 15.60
C THR A 99 46.01 -4.17 15.48
N GLU A 100 47.27 -3.73 15.52
CA GLU A 100 48.44 -4.61 15.57
C GLU A 100 48.43 -5.50 16.82
N HIS A 101 48.09 -4.94 17.98
CA HIS A 101 47.94 -5.70 19.22
C HIS A 101 46.85 -6.78 19.06
N ALA A 102 45.66 -6.41 18.59
CA ALA A 102 44.56 -7.33 18.35
C ALA A 102 44.90 -8.44 17.34
N ARG A 103 45.70 -8.11 16.33
CA ARG A 103 46.19 -9.05 15.32
C ARG A 103 47.25 -9.99 15.90
N ASN A 104 48.18 -9.47 16.69
CA ASN A 104 49.22 -10.27 17.34
C ASN A 104 48.61 -11.26 18.34
N GLU A 105 47.62 -10.83 19.12
CA GLU A 105 46.90 -11.72 20.04
C GLU A 105 46.20 -12.86 19.30
N LEU A 106 45.56 -12.57 18.16
CA LEU A 106 44.92 -13.58 17.33
C LEU A 106 45.92 -14.57 16.74
N LEU A 107 47.07 -14.10 16.24
CA LEU A 107 48.03 -14.94 15.52
C LEU A 107 49.01 -15.67 16.45
N ALA A 108 49.63 -14.96 17.40
CA ALA A 108 50.64 -15.50 18.29
C ALA A 108 50.01 -16.24 19.48
N HIS A 109 49.01 -15.65 20.13
CA HIS A 109 48.39 -16.21 21.32
C HIS A 109 47.15 -17.07 21.02
N ARG A 110 46.70 -17.12 19.75
CA ARG A 110 45.48 -17.82 19.31
C ARG A 110 44.23 -17.41 20.10
N SER A 111 44.23 -16.21 20.66
CA SER A 111 43.13 -15.66 21.44
C SER A 111 42.35 -14.62 20.63
N ARG A 112 41.02 -14.73 20.68
CA ARG A 112 40.09 -13.77 20.06
C ARG A 112 39.54 -12.76 21.06
N ALA A 113 39.96 -12.82 22.32
CA ALA A 113 39.32 -12.11 23.41
C ALA A 113 39.17 -10.60 23.15
N PHE A 114 40.22 -9.93 22.67
CA PHE A 114 40.15 -8.50 22.39
C PHE A 114 39.28 -8.15 21.17
N GLN A 115 39.28 -8.97 20.11
CA GLN A 115 38.38 -8.79 18.96
C GLN A 115 36.91 -9.02 19.36
N ASP A 116 36.66 -10.04 20.19
CA ASP A 116 35.33 -10.36 20.70
C ASP A 116 34.83 -9.24 21.62
N PHE A 117 35.69 -8.69 22.49
CA PHE A 117 35.38 -7.54 23.33
C PHE A 117 35.03 -6.31 22.49
N ALA A 118 35.84 -5.98 21.48
CA ALA A 118 35.57 -4.88 20.57
C ALA A 118 34.24 -5.08 19.80
N ALA A 119 33.94 -6.31 19.41
CA ALA A 119 32.69 -6.65 18.72
C ALA A 119 31.45 -6.46 19.60
N ILE A 120 31.53 -6.72 20.91
CA ILE A 120 30.42 -6.43 21.84
C ILE A 120 30.01 -4.95 21.77
N LEU A 121 31.00 -4.05 21.64
CA LEU A 121 30.76 -2.61 21.54
C LEU A 121 30.27 -2.20 20.15
N SER A 122 30.90 -2.70 19.09
CA SER A 122 30.62 -2.25 17.72
C SER A 122 29.39 -2.92 17.08
N GLN A 123 29.06 -4.15 17.44
CA GLN A 123 28.00 -4.93 16.80
C GLN A 123 26.65 -4.20 16.83
N ARG A 124 26.28 -3.65 18.00
CA ARG A 124 25.00 -2.94 18.14
C ARG A 124 24.96 -1.69 17.27
N MET A 125 26.08 -0.98 17.16
CA MET A 125 26.19 0.19 16.30
C MET A 125 26.07 -0.18 14.82
N ALA A 126 26.65 -1.31 14.39
CA ALA A 126 26.53 -1.81 13.01
C ALA A 126 25.07 -2.11 12.65
N VAL A 127 24.33 -2.73 13.57
CA VAL A 127 22.90 -3.01 13.41
C VAL A 127 22.09 -1.72 13.34
N LEU A 128 22.38 -0.73 14.19
CA LEU A 128 21.70 0.57 14.16
C LEU A 128 22.01 1.36 12.88
N HIS A 129 23.23 1.23 12.36
CA HIS A 129 23.61 1.83 11.08
C HIS A 129 22.78 1.25 9.93
N TYR A 130 22.66 -0.08 9.87
CA TYR A 130 21.73 -0.73 8.93
C TYR A 130 20.29 -0.29 9.13
N ARG A 131 19.84 -0.13 10.39
CA ARG A 131 18.47 0.34 10.68
C ARG A 131 18.22 1.73 10.11
N ALA A 132 19.14 2.67 10.34
CA ALA A 132 19.04 4.03 9.79
C ALA A 132 18.98 4.00 8.25
N TRP A 133 19.83 3.20 7.61
CA TRP A 133 19.80 2.99 6.16
C TRP A 133 18.46 2.41 5.70
N SER A 134 17.96 1.34 6.36
CA SER A 134 16.73 0.64 5.98
C SER A 134 15.48 1.54 6.03
N GLN A 135 15.45 2.53 6.94
CA GLN A 135 14.33 3.45 7.08
C GLN A 135 14.21 4.44 5.92
N LEU A 136 15.32 4.76 5.27
CA LEU A 136 15.37 5.66 4.11
C LEU A 136 15.01 4.94 2.80
N HIS A 137 14.98 3.61 2.80
CA HIS A 137 14.79 2.80 1.58
C HIS A 137 13.40 2.16 1.53
N VAL A 138 12.53 2.72 0.69
CA VAL A 138 11.14 2.25 0.50
C VAL A 138 11.07 0.76 0.16
N ALA A 139 11.98 0.27 -0.68
CA ALA A 139 12.02 -1.13 -1.10
C ALA A 139 12.18 -2.11 0.07
N VAL A 140 12.91 -1.73 1.13
CA VAL A 140 13.12 -2.58 2.33
C VAL A 140 11.84 -2.65 3.18
N GLY A 141 11.02 -1.60 3.14
CA GLY A 141 9.70 -1.59 3.75
C GLY A 141 8.78 -2.67 3.16
N HIS A 142 8.80 -2.84 1.84
CA HIS A 142 7.95 -3.77 1.10
C HIS A 142 8.26 -5.25 1.34
N ASP A 143 9.44 -5.57 1.85
CA ASP A 143 9.79 -6.95 2.22
C ASP A 143 8.91 -7.52 3.34
N ARG A 144 8.25 -6.67 4.13
CA ARG A 144 7.27 -7.08 5.15
C ARG A 144 5.97 -6.29 4.97
N GLU A 145 5.05 -6.82 4.18
CA GLU A 145 3.77 -6.17 3.86
C GLU A 145 2.95 -5.79 5.09
N THR A 146 3.01 -6.59 6.15
CA THR A 146 2.27 -6.36 7.40
C THR A 146 2.78 -5.16 8.20
N SER A 147 4.04 -4.74 8.01
CA SER A 147 4.71 -3.69 8.81
C SER A 147 5.56 -2.77 7.93
N ASN A 148 4.94 -2.19 6.90
CA ASN A 148 5.57 -1.22 6.02
C ASN A 148 5.21 0.22 6.43
N ALA A 149 6.13 0.89 7.11
CA ALA A 149 5.94 2.26 7.60
C ALA A 149 5.66 3.27 6.47
N PHE A 150 6.32 3.14 5.32
CA PHE A 150 6.09 4.00 4.17
C PHE A 150 4.64 3.88 3.67
N MET A 151 4.14 2.65 3.51
CA MET A 151 2.75 2.41 3.11
C MET A 151 1.75 2.88 4.16
N THR A 152 2.09 2.80 5.44
CA THR A 152 1.28 3.40 6.51
C THR A 152 1.12 4.90 6.30
N HIS A 153 2.22 5.63 6.07
CA HIS A 153 2.15 7.07 5.81
C HIS A 153 1.41 7.43 4.52
N VAL A 154 1.60 6.66 3.44
CA VAL A 154 0.84 6.85 2.19
C VAL A 154 -0.67 6.66 2.43
N ARG A 155 -1.05 5.66 3.23
CA ARG A 155 -2.45 5.42 3.62
C ARG A 155 -2.99 6.58 4.47
N GLU A 156 -2.23 7.05 5.45
CA GLU A 156 -2.59 8.20 6.27
C GLU A 156 -2.82 9.46 5.43
N LEU A 157 -1.96 9.73 4.44
CA LEU A 157 -2.12 10.83 3.48
C LEU A 157 -3.40 10.70 2.64
N ALA A 158 -3.80 9.48 2.30
CA ALA A 158 -5.06 9.18 1.61
C ALA A 158 -6.28 9.21 2.55
N GLY A 159 -6.12 9.64 3.80
CA GLY A 159 -7.18 9.67 4.80
C GLY A 159 -7.58 8.28 5.31
N LEU A 160 -6.72 7.27 5.15
CA LEU A 160 -6.86 5.94 5.72
C LEU A 160 -6.05 5.87 7.03
N ALA A 161 -6.50 6.60 8.04
CA ALA A 161 -5.98 6.45 9.40
C ALA A 161 -6.61 5.23 10.07
N GLY A 162 -5.93 4.65 11.08
CA GLY A 162 -6.33 3.40 11.73
C GLY A 162 -7.77 3.36 12.27
N GLN A 163 -8.30 2.14 12.43
CA GLN A 163 -9.60 1.78 13.03
C GLN A 163 -10.87 2.38 12.39
N GLN A 164 -10.80 2.99 11.21
CA GLN A 164 -12.01 3.43 10.51
C GLN A 164 -12.70 2.26 9.80
N HIS A 165 -14.01 2.09 10.05
CA HIS A 165 -14.83 1.10 9.36
C HIS A 165 -15.18 1.59 7.94
N ILE A 166 -14.18 1.57 7.06
CA ILE A 166 -14.31 1.94 5.64
C ILE A 166 -14.54 0.67 4.81
N ASN A 167 -15.34 0.78 3.76
CA ASN A 167 -15.50 -0.28 2.76
C ASN A 167 -14.14 -0.73 2.20
N VAL A 168 -13.90 -2.04 2.13
CA VAL A 168 -12.62 -2.62 1.66
C VAL A 168 -12.22 -2.13 0.27
N HIS A 169 -13.18 -1.91 -0.63
CA HIS A 169 -12.92 -1.41 -1.97
C HIS A 169 -12.46 0.05 -1.95
N VAL A 170 -13.07 0.89 -1.12
CA VAL A 170 -12.64 2.28 -0.90
C VAL A 170 -11.22 2.31 -0.33
N GLN A 171 -10.92 1.46 0.66
CA GLN A 171 -9.56 1.35 1.22
C GLN A 171 -8.52 1.00 0.16
N ARG A 172 -8.83 0.04 -0.72
CA ARG A 172 -7.93 -0.35 -1.82
C ARG A 172 -7.71 0.79 -2.81
N VAL A 173 -8.77 1.48 -3.21
CA VAL A 173 -8.68 2.59 -4.18
C VAL A 173 -7.91 3.76 -3.61
N ARG A 174 -8.19 4.17 -2.37
CA ARG A 174 -7.44 5.22 -1.68
C ARG A 174 -5.96 4.87 -1.51
N ALA A 175 -5.64 3.62 -1.19
CA ALA A 175 -4.25 3.17 -1.07
C ALA A 175 -3.51 3.14 -2.41
N ALA A 176 -4.18 2.75 -3.49
CA ALA A 176 -3.60 2.71 -4.84
C ALA A 176 -3.44 4.10 -5.46
N PHE A 177 -4.42 4.99 -5.22
CA PHE A 177 -4.49 6.33 -5.81
C PHE A 177 -4.37 7.43 -4.76
N ALA A 178 -3.47 7.27 -3.79
CA ALA A 178 -3.33 8.20 -2.66
C ALA A 178 -3.19 9.67 -3.08
N GLY A 179 -2.48 9.93 -4.19
CA GLY A 179 -2.29 11.28 -4.74
C GLY A 179 -3.59 11.97 -5.17
N ALA A 180 -4.59 11.23 -5.64
CA ALA A 180 -5.89 11.78 -6.06
C ALA A 180 -6.77 12.18 -4.86
N TYR A 181 -6.51 11.60 -3.69
CA TYR A 181 -7.24 11.87 -2.45
C TYR A 181 -6.62 13.00 -1.61
N LEU A 182 -5.48 13.55 -2.04
CA LEU A 182 -4.85 14.68 -1.36
C LEU A 182 -5.79 15.91 -1.34
N PRO A 183 -5.87 16.64 -0.21
CA PRO A 183 -6.69 17.83 -0.10
C PRO A 183 -6.40 18.84 -1.24
N GLY A 184 -7.46 19.30 -1.91
CA GLY A 184 -7.35 20.29 -2.99
C GLY A 184 -6.82 19.76 -4.34
N ARG A 185 -6.46 18.47 -4.45
CA ARG A 185 -5.95 17.88 -5.71
C ARG A 185 -6.93 16.96 -6.43
N GLY A 186 -8.05 16.62 -5.81
CA GLY A 186 -9.05 15.74 -6.40
C GLY A 186 -9.73 16.39 -7.61
N SER A 187 -9.59 15.78 -8.78
CA SER A 187 -10.29 16.18 -10.02
C SER A 187 -11.24 15.10 -10.49
N LEU A 188 -12.29 15.50 -11.23
CA LEU A 188 -13.23 14.53 -11.83
C LEU A 188 -12.58 13.69 -12.94
N ALA A 189 -11.53 14.21 -13.59
CA ALA A 189 -10.73 13.45 -14.53
C ALA A 189 -10.02 12.28 -13.83
N GLN A 190 -9.42 12.53 -12.65
CA GLN A 190 -8.84 11.45 -11.84
C GLN A 190 -9.90 10.45 -11.37
N LEU A 191 -11.08 10.91 -10.94
CA LEU A 191 -12.18 10.00 -10.60
C LEU A 191 -12.54 9.10 -11.80
N GLN A 192 -12.60 9.66 -13.00
CA GLN A 192 -12.84 8.90 -14.22
C GLN A 192 -11.76 7.84 -14.45
N GLU A 193 -10.48 8.21 -14.36
CA GLU A 193 -9.35 7.27 -14.52
C GLU A 193 -9.36 6.16 -13.46
N ILE A 194 -9.64 6.52 -12.20
CA ILE A 194 -9.73 5.57 -11.08
C ILE A 194 -10.86 4.56 -11.34
N LEU A 195 -12.04 5.04 -11.72
CA LEU A 195 -13.18 4.17 -11.99
C LEU A 195 -12.94 3.28 -13.22
N ALA A 196 -12.36 3.83 -14.29
CA ALA A 196 -12.02 3.08 -15.49
C ALA A 196 -11.00 1.98 -15.19
N HIS A 197 -9.95 2.29 -14.41
CA HIS A 197 -8.94 1.32 -13.98
C HIS A 197 -9.56 0.24 -13.07
N TYR A 198 -10.33 0.64 -12.06
CA TYR A 198 -10.89 -0.27 -11.08
C TYR A 198 -11.91 -1.25 -11.67
N PHE A 199 -12.80 -0.78 -12.55
CA PHE A 199 -13.83 -1.61 -13.17
C PHE A 199 -13.40 -2.25 -14.49
N SER A 200 -12.25 -1.85 -15.06
CA SER A 200 -11.75 -2.32 -16.36
C SER A 200 -12.77 -2.12 -17.50
N VAL A 201 -13.52 -1.03 -17.44
CA VAL A 201 -14.57 -0.65 -18.40
C VAL A 201 -14.44 0.85 -18.68
N PRO A 202 -14.75 1.35 -19.89
CA PRO A 202 -14.74 2.78 -20.15
C PRO A 202 -15.73 3.51 -19.22
N VAL A 203 -15.28 4.59 -18.60
CA VAL A 203 -16.10 5.44 -17.73
C VAL A 203 -15.98 6.88 -18.20
N LYS A 204 -17.09 7.60 -18.23
CA LYS A 204 -17.14 9.04 -18.47
C LYS A 204 -17.83 9.74 -17.32
N VAL A 205 -17.15 10.71 -16.72
CA VAL A 205 -17.68 11.49 -15.60
C VAL A 205 -18.01 12.90 -16.09
N ALA A 206 -19.25 13.34 -15.87
CA ALA A 206 -19.73 14.66 -16.27
C ALA A 206 -20.33 15.38 -15.05
N ALA A 207 -19.78 16.55 -14.72
CA ALA A 207 -20.36 17.46 -13.74
C ALA A 207 -21.22 18.52 -14.41
N HIS A 208 -21.88 19.32 -13.57
CA HIS A 208 -22.63 20.50 -14.00
C HIS A 208 -23.83 20.17 -14.90
N GLN A 209 -24.53 19.07 -14.59
CA GLN A 209 -25.79 18.74 -15.26
C GLN A 209 -26.96 19.39 -14.53
N GLY A 210 -27.67 20.28 -15.21
CA GLY A 210 -28.79 20.99 -14.62
C GLY A 210 -29.91 20.04 -14.18
N ARG A 211 -30.38 20.23 -12.94
CA ARG A 211 -31.40 19.39 -12.32
C ARG A 211 -32.39 20.19 -11.49
N TRP A 212 -33.62 19.68 -11.42
CA TRP A 212 -34.63 20.19 -10.51
C TRP A 212 -34.54 19.47 -9.17
N ILE A 213 -34.34 20.22 -8.09
CA ILE A 213 -34.31 19.73 -6.71
C ILE A 213 -35.62 20.14 -6.04
N GLU A 214 -36.25 19.21 -5.32
CA GLU A 214 -37.42 19.50 -4.50
C GLU A 214 -37.03 20.19 -3.20
N ASP A 215 -37.64 21.34 -2.94
CA ASP A 215 -37.43 22.05 -1.69
C ASP A 215 -38.47 21.57 -0.67
N THR A 216 -38.11 20.53 0.08
CA THR A 216 -38.99 19.90 1.07
C THR A 216 -39.08 20.68 2.38
N HIS A 217 -38.11 21.57 2.64
CA HIS A 217 -37.93 22.27 3.90
C HIS A 217 -38.53 23.69 3.92
N HIS A 218 -38.62 24.38 2.77
CA HIS A 218 -39.20 25.73 2.70
C HIS A 218 -40.71 25.74 2.44
N ARG A 219 -41.50 25.22 3.40
CA ARG A 219 -42.97 25.40 3.41
C ARG A 219 -43.45 26.63 4.17
N GLN A 220 -42.54 27.36 4.83
CA GLN A 220 -42.92 28.51 5.63
C GLN A 220 -43.26 29.71 4.72
N ASN A 221 -44.45 30.28 4.96
CA ASN A 221 -45.00 31.44 4.27
C ASN A 221 -43.98 32.58 4.16
N GLN A 222 -43.34 32.70 3.00
CA GLN A 222 -42.58 33.89 2.65
C GLN A 222 -43.56 34.99 2.24
N ARG A 223 -44.30 35.53 3.21
CA ARG A 223 -45.29 36.60 3.00
C ARG A 223 -44.68 37.83 2.34
N LEU A 224 -43.39 38.06 2.56
CA LEU A 224 -42.56 39.09 1.95
C LEU A 224 -41.20 38.47 1.63
N GLY A 225 -41.05 37.90 0.44
CA GLY A 225 -39.76 37.38 -0.02
C GLY A 225 -38.76 38.51 -0.29
N GLN A 226 -37.52 38.34 0.15
CA GLN A 226 -36.39 39.21 -0.18
C GLN A 226 -35.65 38.72 -1.43
N LEU A 227 -35.37 39.64 -2.37
CA LEU A 227 -34.57 39.36 -3.55
C LEU A 227 -33.16 38.90 -3.15
N GLY A 228 -32.70 37.78 -3.69
CA GLY A 228 -31.39 37.19 -3.39
C GLY A 228 -31.41 36.10 -2.31
N GLU A 229 -32.45 36.04 -1.47
CA GLU A 229 -32.57 35.05 -0.38
C GLU A 229 -33.76 34.10 -0.58
N THR A 230 -34.81 34.58 -1.26
CA THR A 230 -36.06 33.82 -1.45
C THR A 230 -36.02 32.91 -2.67
N ARG A 231 -36.34 31.63 -2.48
CA ARG A 231 -36.58 30.67 -3.57
C ARG A 231 -38.07 30.62 -3.90
N LEU A 232 -38.40 30.64 -5.19
CA LEU A 232 -39.78 30.56 -5.68
C LEU A 232 -40.10 29.15 -6.17
N GLY A 233 -41.28 28.65 -5.82
CA GLY A 233 -41.80 27.36 -6.29
C GLY A 233 -41.46 26.17 -5.38
N ARG A 234 -42.00 24.99 -5.74
CA ARG A 234 -41.76 23.74 -5.00
C ARG A 234 -40.41 23.10 -5.34
N ARG A 235 -39.75 23.58 -6.39
CA ARG A 235 -38.50 23.06 -6.92
C ARG A 235 -37.63 24.20 -7.38
N PHE A 236 -36.32 24.06 -7.22
CA PHE A 236 -35.34 24.98 -7.79
C PHE A 236 -34.39 24.24 -8.73
N PHE A 237 -33.85 24.97 -9.70
CA PHE A 237 -32.91 24.43 -10.66
C PHE A 237 -31.48 24.63 -10.15
N ASP A 238 -30.72 23.56 -10.05
CA ASP A 238 -29.32 23.56 -9.64
C ASP A 238 -28.47 22.86 -10.69
N VAL A 239 -27.34 23.47 -11.01
CA VAL A 239 -26.34 22.91 -11.92
C VAL A 239 -25.11 22.48 -11.13
N GLN A 240 -24.83 23.07 -9.97
CA GLN A 240 -23.53 22.95 -9.31
C GLN A 240 -23.34 21.61 -8.59
N HIS A 241 -24.39 21.04 -8.00
CA HIS A 241 -24.26 19.87 -7.11
C HIS A 241 -24.65 18.54 -7.77
N SER A 242 -24.49 18.42 -9.09
CA SER A 242 -24.79 17.20 -9.83
C SER A 242 -23.53 16.54 -10.41
N LEU A 243 -23.48 15.23 -10.29
CA LEU A 243 -22.43 14.39 -10.86
C LEU A 243 -23.08 13.21 -11.57
N THR A 244 -22.87 13.12 -12.88
CA THR A 244 -23.34 12.01 -13.70
C THR A 244 -22.17 11.14 -14.14
N VAL A 245 -22.27 9.85 -13.89
CA VAL A 245 -21.28 8.85 -14.26
C VAL A 245 -21.88 7.94 -15.32
N HIS A 246 -21.26 7.90 -16.49
CA HIS A 246 -21.61 6.98 -17.57
C HIS A 246 -20.59 5.83 -17.60
N ILE A 247 -21.07 4.59 -17.49
CA ILE A 247 -20.26 3.37 -17.51
C ILE A 247 -20.52 2.64 -18.81
N GLY A 248 -19.48 2.22 -19.51
CA GLY A 248 -19.58 1.46 -20.75
C GLY A 248 -19.06 2.20 -21.98
N PRO A 249 -19.12 1.57 -23.15
CA PRO A 249 -20.00 0.45 -23.49
C PRO A 249 -19.67 -0.86 -22.79
N VAL A 250 -20.70 -1.55 -22.26
CA VAL A 250 -20.60 -2.92 -21.73
C VAL A 250 -21.38 -3.90 -22.60
N SER A 251 -20.92 -5.16 -22.63
CA SER A 251 -21.65 -6.26 -23.25
C SER A 251 -22.95 -6.58 -22.51
N GLY A 252 -23.87 -7.30 -23.16
CA GLY A 252 -25.10 -7.78 -22.53
C GLY A 252 -24.87 -8.68 -21.32
N ASP A 253 -23.82 -9.50 -21.35
CA ASP A 253 -23.48 -10.40 -20.25
C ASP A 253 -22.85 -9.64 -19.08
N ASP A 254 -21.95 -8.69 -19.36
CA ASP A 254 -21.31 -7.86 -18.33
C ASP A 254 -22.29 -6.89 -17.68
N TYR A 255 -23.35 -6.48 -18.39
CA TYR A 255 -24.41 -5.65 -17.85
C TYR A 255 -25.02 -6.25 -16.56
N LEU A 256 -25.15 -7.58 -16.49
CA LEU A 256 -25.69 -8.27 -15.32
C LEU A 256 -24.88 -7.99 -14.05
N LEU A 257 -23.57 -7.78 -14.20
CA LEU A 257 -22.66 -7.48 -13.10
C LEU A 257 -22.90 -6.07 -12.52
N PHE A 258 -23.52 -5.17 -13.28
CA PHE A 258 -23.84 -3.80 -12.88
C PHE A 258 -25.34 -3.58 -12.61
N GLU A 259 -26.13 -4.65 -12.49
CA GLU A 259 -27.56 -4.53 -12.20
C GLU A 259 -27.85 -3.78 -10.89
N ARG A 260 -29.09 -3.29 -10.77
CA ARG A 260 -29.56 -2.66 -9.53
C ARG A 260 -29.45 -3.67 -8.38
N GLY A 261 -28.68 -3.30 -7.36
CA GLY A 261 -28.41 -4.16 -6.19
C GLY A 261 -27.17 -5.06 -6.32
N SER A 262 -26.50 -5.06 -7.48
CA SER A 262 -25.22 -5.75 -7.65
C SER A 262 -24.12 -5.15 -6.77
N GLU A 263 -23.16 -5.98 -6.36
CA GLU A 263 -22.01 -5.54 -5.57
C GLU A 263 -21.13 -4.53 -6.33
N ARG A 264 -20.99 -4.66 -7.67
CA ARG A 264 -20.24 -3.68 -8.46
C ARG A 264 -20.91 -2.31 -8.46
N LEU A 265 -22.24 -2.25 -8.62
CA LEU A 265 -22.95 -0.97 -8.57
C LEU A 265 -22.86 -0.34 -7.18
N LYS A 266 -23.04 -1.12 -6.10
CA LYS A 266 -22.85 -0.63 -4.72
C LYS A 266 -21.44 -0.07 -4.52
N THR A 267 -20.43 -0.81 -4.99
CA THR A 267 -19.03 -0.39 -4.91
C THR A 267 -18.80 0.92 -5.66
N LEU A 268 -19.35 1.05 -6.87
CA LEU A 268 -19.21 2.27 -7.67
C LEU A 268 -19.87 3.47 -6.99
N VAL A 269 -21.07 3.30 -6.46
CA VAL A 269 -21.77 4.31 -5.66
C VAL A 269 -20.92 4.73 -4.45
N CYS A 270 -20.38 3.76 -3.70
CA CYS A 270 -19.51 4.02 -2.56
C CYS A 270 -18.24 4.79 -2.96
N LEU A 271 -17.57 4.39 -4.04
CA LEU A 271 -16.35 5.05 -4.51
C LEU A 271 -16.61 6.49 -4.96
N CYS A 272 -17.68 6.74 -5.71
CA CYS A 272 -18.06 8.09 -6.14
C CYS A 272 -18.41 8.98 -4.94
N HIS A 273 -19.21 8.48 -4.01
CA HIS A 273 -19.58 9.24 -2.81
C HIS A 273 -18.37 9.51 -1.91
N ASP A 274 -17.47 8.54 -1.77
CA ASP A 274 -16.23 8.69 -1.02
C ASP A 274 -15.32 9.77 -1.62
N PHE A 275 -15.08 9.72 -2.94
CA PHE A 275 -14.22 10.68 -3.63
C PHE A 275 -14.76 12.11 -3.55
N VAL A 276 -16.08 12.27 -3.72
CA VAL A 276 -16.77 13.57 -3.70
C VAL A 276 -17.18 13.99 -2.27
N ARG A 277 -16.86 13.17 -1.26
CA ARG A 277 -17.17 13.42 0.16
C ARG A 277 -18.64 13.69 0.43
N HIS A 278 -19.53 12.98 -0.28
CA HIS A 278 -20.99 13.14 -0.21
C HIS A 278 -21.52 14.56 -0.48
N ARG A 279 -20.78 15.42 -1.20
CA ARG A 279 -21.18 16.81 -1.49
C ARG A 279 -22.00 17.01 -2.76
N MET A 280 -22.06 16.00 -3.62
CA MET A 280 -22.79 16.04 -4.88
C MET A 280 -23.82 14.92 -4.93
N VAL A 281 -24.88 15.16 -5.69
CA VAL A 281 -25.86 14.13 -6.03
C VAL A 281 -25.37 13.35 -7.22
N LEU A 282 -25.38 12.04 -7.04
CA LEU A 282 -24.83 11.07 -7.96
C LEU A 282 -25.94 10.47 -8.82
N ASP A 283 -25.78 10.58 -10.13
CA ASP A 283 -26.57 9.86 -11.14
C ASP A 283 -25.64 8.89 -11.89
N ILE A 284 -26.00 7.61 -11.95
CA ILE A 284 -25.21 6.59 -12.65
C ILE A 284 -26.03 6.02 -13.80
N ASN A 285 -25.46 6.17 -15.00
CA ASN A 285 -25.99 5.66 -16.25
C ASN A 285 -25.06 4.57 -16.79
N ILE A 286 -25.63 3.48 -17.29
CA ILE A 286 -24.88 2.45 -18.01
C ILE A 286 -25.18 2.53 -19.50
N ILE A 287 -24.13 2.42 -20.31
CA ILE A 287 -24.16 2.37 -21.77
C ILE A 287 -23.99 0.89 -22.13
N ILE A 288 -25.05 0.30 -22.64
CA ILE A 288 -25.12 -1.13 -22.97
C ILE A 288 -25.04 -1.25 -24.49
N GLN A 289 -24.08 -2.04 -24.97
CA GLN A 289 -24.03 -2.46 -26.36
C GLN A 289 -24.95 -3.67 -26.50
N THR A 290 -26.11 -3.48 -27.13
CA THR A 290 -27.05 -4.57 -27.34
C THR A 290 -26.55 -5.50 -28.45
N SER A 291 -26.84 -6.80 -28.32
CA SER A 291 -26.60 -7.80 -29.36
C SER A 291 -27.92 -8.48 -29.74
N PRO A 292 -28.09 -8.98 -30.98
CA PRO A 292 -29.30 -9.67 -31.42
C PRO A 292 -29.71 -10.85 -30.53
N GLU A 293 -28.74 -11.47 -29.85
CA GLU A 293 -28.92 -12.59 -28.92
C GLU A 293 -29.66 -12.19 -27.63
N MET A 294 -29.71 -10.90 -27.31
CA MET A 294 -30.42 -10.36 -26.14
C MET A 294 -31.93 -10.17 -26.37
N ALA A 295 -32.45 -10.74 -27.47
CA ALA A 295 -33.86 -10.64 -27.82
C ALA A 295 -34.70 -11.44 -26.82
N CYS A 296 -35.83 -10.87 -26.41
CA CYS A 296 -36.72 -11.52 -25.46
C CYS A 296 -37.25 -12.86 -26.01
N GLY A 297 -36.90 -13.97 -25.36
CA GLY A 297 -37.54 -15.27 -25.58
C GLY A 297 -38.73 -15.45 -24.63
N LEU A 298 -39.86 -15.95 -25.13
CA LEU A 298 -41.01 -16.30 -24.30
C LEU A 298 -40.58 -17.31 -23.19
N ARG A 299 -41.02 -17.05 -21.94
CA ARG A 299 -40.65 -17.79 -20.70
C ARG A 299 -39.22 -17.64 -20.19
N ARG A 300 -38.32 -16.88 -20.84
CA ARG A 300 -36.95 -16.64 -20.37
C ARG A 300 -36.66 -15.14 -20.25
N GLY A 301 -36.34 -14.69 -19.04
CA GLY A 301 -35.88 -13.31 -18.78
C GLY A 301 -36.92 -12.41 -18.09
N ARG A 302 -36.43 -11.31 -17.51
CA ARG A 302 -37.24 -10.25 -16.89
C ARG A 302 -37.22 -9.05 -17.82
N LEU A 303 -38.41 -8.59 -18.24
CA LEU A 303 -38.55 -7.42 -19.11
C LEU A 303 -37.90 -6.20 -18.47
N GLY A 304 -37.10 -5.47 -19.25
CA GLY A 304 -36.36 -4.34 -18.72
C GLY A 304 -35.29 -4.75 -17.71
N ARG A 305 -34.78 -5.98 -17.70
CA ARG A 305 -33.50 -6.36 -17.06
C ARG A 305 -32.66 -7.19 -18.01
N HIS A 306 -33.18 -8.35 -18.43
CA HIS A 306 -32.42 -9.33 -19.21
C HIS A 306 -32.87 -9.43 -20.67
N SER A 307 -33.91 -8.71 -21.08
CA SER A 307 -34.54 -8.90 -22.38
C SER A 307 -34.94 -7.58 -23.03
N TRP A 308 -34.59 -7.42 -24.31
CA TRP A 308 -34.94 -6.28 -25.13
C TRP A 308 -36.01 -6.67 -26.16
N LEU A 309 -36.97 -5.76 -26.40
CA LEU A 309 -38.03 -5.96 -27.39
C LEU A 309 -37.49 -5.98 -28.83
N LYS A 310 -36.47 -5.16 -29.11
CA LYS A 310 -35.79 -5.09 -30.40
C LYS A 310 -34.32 -4.78 -30.16
N PRO A 311 -33.49 -5.76 -29.78
CA PRO A 311 -32.06 -5.54 -29.71
C PRO A 311 -31.48 -5.33 -31.10
N GLY A 312 -30.49 -4.45 -31.21
CA GLY A 312 -29.66 -4.27 -32.41
C GLY A 312 -28.25 -3.90 -32.00
N ALA A 313 -27.33 -3.62 -32.92
CA ALA A 313 -25.96 -3.23 -32.58
C ALA A 313 -25.83 -1.80 -31.98
N ALA A 314 -26.94 -1.17 -31.56
CA ALA A 314 -26.97 0.18 -31.05
C ALA A 314 -26.53 0.26 -29.58
N LEU A 315 -26.03 1.44 -29.19
CA LEU A 315 -25.76 1.77 -27.79
C LEU A 315 -27.05 2.24 -27.12
N SER A 316 -27.43 1.60 -26.02
CA SER A 316 -28.57 2.01 -25.20
C SER A 316 -28.09 2.56 -23.86
N VAL A 317 -28.61 3.73 -23.46
CA VAL A 317 -28.28 4.36 -22.18
C VAL A 317 -29.38 4.04 -21.17
N ARG A 318 -29.00 3.61 -19.97
CA ARG A 318 -29.94 3.22 -18.93
C ARG A 318 -29.57 3.78 -17.56
N PRO A 319 -30.50 4.46 -16.84
CA PRO A 319 -30.25 4.93 -15.49
C PRO A 319 -30.33 3.80 -14.46
N LEU A 320 -29.26 3.59 -13.70
CA LEU A 320 -29.14 2.54 -12.70
C LEU A 320 -29.38 3.03 -11.28
N TYR A 321 -28.80 4.18 -10.93
CA TYR A 321 -28.82 4.74 -9.58
C TYR A 321 -28.96 6.25 -9.61
N ARG A 322 -29.69 6.78 -8.64
CA ARG A 322 -29.85 8.20 -8.36
C ARG A 322 -29.87 8.40 -6.86
N THR A 323 -29.05 9.31 -6.33
CA THR A 323 -29.19 9.74 -4.94
C THR A 323 -30.51 10.49 -4.78
N VAL A 324 -31.36 10.04 -3.86
CA VAL A 324 -32.58 10.78 -3.51
C VAL A 324 -32.15 12.02 -2.72
N THR A 325 -32.51 13.20 -3.23
CA THR A 325 -32.30 14.50 -2.57
C THR A 325 -33.29 14.75 -1.46
#